data_AF-A0A1R3HZH6-F1
#
_entry.id   AF-A0A1R3HZH6-F1
#
_cell.length_a   1.000
_cell.length_b   1.000
_cell.length_c   1.000
_cell.angle_alpha   90.00
_cell.angle_beta   90.00
_cell.angle_gamma   90.00
#
_symmetry.space_group_name_H-M   'P 1'
#
loop_
_entity.id
_entity.type
_entity.pdbx_description
1 polymer ?
#
loop_
_entity_poly.entity_id
_entity_poly.type
_entity_poly.pdbx_seq_one_letter_code
_entity_poly.pdbx_strand_id
1 'polypeptide(L)'
;MTEMTPGAGTLRVMFPDPPKRVRRPTYRLDDDYIAKYNKAVSIMKSLPFDDPRNFVRQATCTVNFAQEPTNNKTPMTIEAREL
;
A
#
# COMPACT_ATOMS: atom_id res chain seq x y z
N MET A 1 20.59 -22.05 24.82
CA MET A 1 19.20 -21.57 24.65
C MET A 1 19.27 -20.06 24.54
N THR A 2 19.37 -19.55 23.31
CA THR A 2 19.50 -18.11 23.05
C THR A 2 18.11 -17.57 22.76
N GLU A 3 17.55 -16.79 23.67
CA GLU A 3 16.23 -16.18 23.49
C GLU A 3 16.30 -15.16 22.35
N MET A 4 15.59 -15.41 21.24
CA MET A 4 15.28 -14.38 20.25
C MET A 4 14.30 -13.41 20.90
N THR A 5 14.78 -12.23 21.31
CA THR A 5 13.94 -11.13 21.78
C THR A 5 12.97 -10.72 20.65
N PRO A 6 11.64 -10.91 20.77
CA PRO A 6 10.70 -10.49 19.75
C PRO A 6 10.36 -9.02 20.04
N GLY A 7 11.16 -8.09 19.53
CA GLY A 7 10.88 -6.68 19.80
C GLY A 7 11.73 -5.65 19.05
N ALA A 8 12.74 -6.08 18.30
CA ALA A 8 13.56 -5.16 17.52
C ALA A 8 12.91 -4.88 16.15
N GLY A 9 11.98 -3.93 16.06
CA GLY A 9 11.54 -3.48 14.74
C GLY A 9 10.35 -2.53 14.63
N THR A 10 9.56 -2.32 15.69
CA THR A 10 8.41 -1.41 15.59
C THR A 10 8.87 0.04 15.75
N LEU A 11 9.20 0.67 14.62
CA LEU A 11 9.48 2.11 14.59
C LEU A 11 8.24 2.87 15.05
N ARG A 12 8.40 3.68 16.10
CA ARG A 12 7.37 4.61 16.54
C ARG A 12 7.07 5.59 15.40
N VAL A 13 5.79 5.76 15.06
CA VAL A 13 5.36 6.76 14.08
C VAL A 13 5.81 8.14 14.55
N MET A 14 6.57 8.83 13.70
CA MET A 14 6.96 10.23 13.90
C MET A 14 6.17 11.10 12.92
N PHE A 15 5.75 12.29 13.36
CA PHE A 15 5.09 13.25 12.49
C PHE A 15 6.15 13.89 11.59
N PRO A 16 6.05 13.79 10.26
CA PRO A 16 6.95 14.49 9.38
C PRO A 16 6.56 15.98 9.32
N ASP A 17 7.53 16.86 9.03
CA ASP A 17 7.31 18.31 8.79
C ASP A 17 7.35 18.70 7.29
N PRO A 18 6.56 18.08 6.38
CA PRO A 18 6.55 18.45 4.97
C PRO A 18 5.65 19.67 4.72
N PRO A 19 5.80 20.32 3.54
CA PRO A 19 4.78 21.27 3.09
C PRO A 19 3.39 20.61 3.05
N LYS A 20 2.35 21.39 3.40
CA LYS A 20 0.97 20.90 3.45
C LYS A 20 0.56 20.34 2.09
N ARG A 21 0.18 19.05 2.06
CA ARG A 21 -0.31 18.38 0.85
C ARG A 21 -1.78 18.73 0.62
N VAL A 22 -2.05 19.57 -0.37
CA VAL A 22 -3.42 19.95 -0.75
C VAL A 22 -4.06 18.85 -1.61
N ARG A 23 -5.20 18.32 -1.16
CA ARG A 23 -6.04 17.45 -1.98
C ARG A 23 -6.97 18.31 -2.84
N ARG A 24 -6.85 18.19 -4.16
CA ARG A 24 -7.69 18.93 -5.12
C ARG A 24 -8.93 18.10 -5.46
N PRO A 25 -10.09 18.73 -5.71
CA PRO A 25 -11.28 18.03 -6.16
C PRO A 25 -11.07 17.48 -7.58
N THR A 26 -11.52 16.24 -7.81
CA THR A 26 -11.22 15.47 -9.03
C THR A 26 -11.68 16.15 -10.32
N TYR A 27 -12.80 16.88 -10.28
CA TYR A 27 -13.37 17.56 -11.46
C TYR A 27 -12.65 18.86 -11.85
N ARG A 28 -11.71 19.36 -11.04
CA ARG A 28 -10.95 20.59 -11.27
C ARG A 28 -9.44 20.30 -11.28
N LEU A 29 -9.07 19.14 -11.82
CA LEU A 29 -7.67 18.75 -11.97
C LEU A 29 -7.12 19.29 -13.28
N ASP A 30 -5.93 19.86 -13.22
CA ASP A 30 -5.17 20.28 -14.40
C ASP A 30 -4.54 19.05 -15.06
N ASP A 31 -4.29 19.11 -16.37
CA ASP A 31 -3.70 18.01 -17.15
C ASP A 31 -2.35 17.56 -16.58
N ASP A 32 -1.54 18.50 -16.09
CA ASP A 32 -0.26 18.21 -15.44
C ASP A 32 -0.41 17.35 -14.16
N TYR A 33 -1.48 17.58 -13.40
CA TYR A 33 -1.76 16.79 -12.21
C TYR A 33 -2.17 15.36 -12.59
N ILE A 34 -2.98 15.23 -13.63
CA ILE A 34 -3.42 13.94 -14.16
C ILE A 34 -2.21 13.15 -14.69
N ALA A 35 -1.33 13.80 -15.45
CA ALA A 35 -0.10 13.18 -15.96
C ALA A 35 0.80 12.68 -14.81
N LYS A 36 0.98 13.49 -13.76
CA LYS A 36 1.74 13.10 -12.56
C LYS A 36 1.11 11.91 -11.84
N TYR A 37 -0.22 11.90 -11.69
CA TYR A 37 -0.94 10.79 -11.07
C TYR A 37 -0.81 9.50 -11.87
N ASN A 38 -1.02 9.57 -13.19
CA ASN A 38 -0.91 8.41 -14.08
C ASN A 38 0.50 7.81 -14.05
N LYS A 39 1.54 8.66 -14.04
CA LYS A 39 2.93 8.22 -13.88
C LYS A 39 3.18 7.53 -12.53
N ALA A 40 2.59 8.04 -11.45
CA ALA A 40 2.74 7.41 -10.14
C ALA A 40 2.07 6.02 -10.11
N VAL A 41 0.87 5.90 -10.68
CA VAL A 41 0.15 4.62 -10.75
C VAL A 41 0.89 3.61 -11.63
N SER A 42 1.48 4.03 -12.76
CA SER A 42 2.26 3.13 -13.61
C SER A 42 3.47 2.57 -12.88
N ILE A 43 4.18 3.41 -12.11
CA ILE A 43 5.30 2.97 -11.26
C ILE A 43 4.80 1.96 -10.22
N MET A 44 3.71 2.26 -9.52
CA MET A 44 3.17 1.36 -8.49
C MET A 44 2.75 -0.02 -9.04
N LYS A 45 2.29 -0.06 -10.30
CA LYS A 45 1.93 -1.31 -10.99
C LYS A 45 3.15 -2.07 -11.52
N SER A 46 4.25 -1.39 -11.83
CA SER A 46 5.49 -2.04 -12.30
C SER A 46 6.32 -2.65 -11.17
N LEU A 47 5.98 -2.41 -9.90
CA LEU A 47 6.67 -3.02 -8.76
C LEU A 47 6.42 -4.55 -8.74
N PRO A 48 7.39 -5.34 -8.26
CA PRO A 48 7.19 -6.78 -8.04
C PRO A 48 6.13 -7.01 -6.95
N PHE A 49 5.50 -8.19 -6.96
CA PHE A 49 4.44 -8.53 -6.00
C PHE A 49 4.91 -8.51 -4.54
N ASP A 50 6.17 -8.87 -4.29
CA ASP A 50 6.73 -8.97 -2.95
C ASP A 50 6.91 -7.61 -2.24
N ASP A 51 6.95 -6.48 -2.97
CA ASP A 51 7.13 -5.16 -2.36
C ASP A 51 5.82 -4.67 -1.70
N PRO A 52 5.81 -4.31 -0.40
CA PRO A 52 4.60 -3.79 0.27
C PRO A 52 3.98 -2.54 -0.36
N ARG A 53 4.72 -1.85 -1.23
CA ARG A 53 4.25 -0.67 -1.96
C ARG A 53 3.55 -0.99 -3.28
N ASN A 54 3.53 -2.27 -3.68
CA ASN A 54 2.81 -2.72 -4.87
C ASN A 54 1.32 -2.35 -4.78
N PHE A 55 0.74 -1.93 -5.91
CA PHE A 55 -0.68 -1.62 -6.05
C PHE A 55 -1.61 -2.72 -5.50
N VAL A 56 -1.32 -4.00 -5.79
CA VAL A 56 -2.15 -5.13 -5.35
C VAL A 56 -2.11 -5.26 -3.83
N ARG A 57 -0.94 -5.16 -3.20
CA ARG A 57 -0.79 -5.26 -1.74
C ARG A 57 -1.51 -4.12 -1.00
N GLN A 58 -1.49 -2.92 -1.57
CA GLN A 58 -2.26 -1.79 -1.01
C GLN A 58 -3.77 -2.05 -1.06
N ALA A 59 -4.28 -2.69 -2.12
CA ALA A 59 -5.69 -3.09 -2.22
C ALA A 59 -6.02 -4.26 -1.27
N THR A 60 -5.13 -5.23 -1.10
CA THR A 60 -5.33 -6.32 -0.13
C THR A 60 -5.42 -5.79 1.30
N CYS A 61 -4.66 -4.74 1.64
CA CYS A 61 -4.73 -4.12 2.97
C CYS A 61 -6.13 -3.61 3.30
N THR A 62 -6.85 -3.01 2.35
CA THR A 62 -8.23 -2.55 2.59
C THR A 62 -9.19 -3.70 2.81
N VAL A 63 -9.03 -4.80 2.08
CA VAL A 63 -9.85 -6.02 2.22
C VAL A 63 -9.59 -6.70 3.57
N ASN A 64 -8.32 -6.90 3.93
CA ASN A 64 -7.93 -7.55 5.19
C ASN A 64 -8.40 -6.78 6.43
N PHE A 65 -8.47 -5.45 6.35
CA PHE A 65 -8.95 -4.64 7.47
C PHE A 65 -10.48 -4.62 7.57
N ALA A 66 -11.19 -4.77 6.46
CA ALA A 66 -12.65 -4.82 6.42
C ALA A 66 -13.23 -6.21 6.76
N GLN A 67 -12.46 -7.28 6.51
CA GLN A 67 -12.85 -8.65 6.86
C GLN A 67 -12.50 -8.95 8.33
N GLU A 68 -13.37 -9.69 9.01
CA GLU A 68 -13.08 -10.23 10.34
C GLU A 68 -11.82 -11.12 10.29
N PRO A 69 -11.02 -11.19 11.37
CA PRO A 69 -9.84 -12.04 11.41
C PRO A 69 -10.28 -13.51 11.36
N THR A 70 -10.40 -14.04 10.15
CA THR A 70 -10.62 -15.46 9.96
C THR A 70 -9.35 -16.18 10.44
N ASN A 71 -9.52 -17.04 11.45
CA ASN A 71 -8.45 -17.73 12.16
C ASN A 71 -7.82 -18.88 11.33
N ASN A 72 -8.21 -19.04 10.07
CA ASN A 72 -7.64 -19.99 9.14
C ASN A 72 -6.56 -19.31 8.28
N LYS A 73 -5.30 -19.69 8.54
CA LYS A 73 -4.11 -19.26 7.80
C LYS A 73 -4.07 -19.85 6.38
N THR A 74 -5.07 -19.60 5.57
CA THR A 74 -4.95 -19.79 4.12
C THR A 74 -4.32 -18.53 3.54
N PRO A 75 -3.09 -18.57 2.99
CA PRO A 75 -2.55 -17.44 2.27
C PRO A 75 -3.53 -17.17 1.10
N MET A 76 -4.06 -15.96 1.01
CA MET A 76 -4.81 -15.53 -0.17
C MET A 76 -3.82 -15.49 -1.33
N THR A 77 -3.63 -16.62 -2.01
CA THR A 77 -3.03 -16.68 -3.33
C THR A 77 -4.05 -16.01 -4.24
N ILE A 78 -3.91 -14.69 -4.41
CA ILE A 78 -4.60 -13.97 -5.48
C ILE A 78 -3.91 -14.47 -6.75
N GLU A 79 -4.39 -15.59 -7.29
CA GLU A 79 -4.05 -16.05 -8.62
C GLU A 79 -4.22 -14.83 -9.53
N ALA A 80 -3.14 -14.45 -10.20
CA ALA A 80 -3.12 -13.39 -11.19
C ALA A 80 -4.11 -13.79 -12.29
N ARG A 81 -5.38 -13.44 -12.10
CA ARG A 81 -6.41 -13.59 -13.12
C ARG A 81 -6.07 -12.52 -14.15
N GLU A 82 -5.31 -12.95 -15.15
CA GLU A 82 -4.96 -12.19 -16.35
C GLU A 82 -6.22 -11.49 -16.88
N LEU A 83 -6.06 -10.23 -17.28
CA LEU A 83 -7.05 -9.47 -18.03
C LEU A 83 -7.15 -9.99 -19.46
#